data_AF-A0A952ZVW5-F1
#
_entry.id   AF-A0A952ZVW5-F1
#
_cell.length_a   1.000
_cell.length_b   1.000
_cell.length_c   1.000
_cell.angle_alpha   90.00
_cell.angle_beta   90.00
_cell.angle_gamma   90.00
#
_symmetry.space_group_name_H-M   'P 1'
#
loop_
_entity.id
_entity.type
_entity.pdbx_description
1 polymer ?
#
loop_
_entity_poly.entity_id
_entity_poly.type
_entity_poly.pdbx_seq_one_letter_code
_entity_poly.pdbx_strand_id
1 'polypeptide(L)'
;MSSPHFVRIDRDGNAAAGRHFVVHTHNPQFTVELTPDRDAPDKVGGGVIKRVCVPNSWAGDYGKYAKLLTQAQEFFVASGGGPAPKRLQG
;
A
#
# COMPACT_ATOMS: atom_id res chain seq x y z
N MET A 1 -5.87 -3.51 13.88
CA MET A 1 -5.03 -4.67 13.51
C MET A 1 -3.58 -4.25 13.67
N SER A 2 -2.73 -5.09 14.27
CA SER A 2 -1.29 -4.85 14.30
C SER A 2 -0.66 -5.49 13.07
N SER A 3 0.04 -4.70 12.25
CA SER A 3 0.72 -5.15 11.03
C SER A 3 2.23 -4.95 11.17
N PRO A 4 2.89 -5.66 12.10
CA PRO A 4 4.26 -5.34 12.56
C PRO A 4 5.33 -5.50 11.47
N HIS A 5 5.01 -6.21 10.39
CA HIS A 5 5.93 -6.46 9.28
C HIS A 5 5.67 -5.59 8.06
N PHE A 6 4.77 -4.62 8.16
CA PHE A 6 4.44 -3.72 7.07
C PHE A 6 4.91 -2.29 7.35
N VAL A 7 5.56 -1.70 6.36
CA VAL A 7 5.98 -0.30 6.38
C VAL A 7 5.42 0.38 5.14
N ARG A 8 4.82 1.56 5.34
CA ARG A 8 4.36 2.42 4.25
C ARG A 8 5.39 3.52 4.02
N ILE A 9 5.77 3.72 2.77
CA ILE A 9 6.63 4.81 2.32
C ILE A 9 5.83 5.66 1.35
N ASP A 10 5.61 6.92 1.72
CA ASP A 10 5.01 7.93 0.86
C ASP A 10 6.12 8.69 0.15
N ARG A 11 6.07 8.77 -1.18
CA ARG A 11 7.08 9.51 -1.95
C ARG A 11 6.61 10.94 -2.16
N ASP A 12 7.30 11.88 -1.55
CA ASP A 12 7.00 13.31 -1.67
C ASP A 12 7.22 13.82 -3.09
N GLY A 13 6.19 14.48 -3.61
CA GLY A 13 6.17 15.09 -4.94
C GLY A 13 4.77 15.62 -5.27
N ASN A 14 3.72 14.93 -4.81
CA ASN A 14 2.36 15.44 -4.74
C ASN A 14 1.54 14.49 -3.85
N ALA A 15 1.07 14.93 -2.68
CA ALA A 15 0.26 14.07 -1.79
C ALA A 15 -1.05 13.60 -2.46
N ALA A 16 -1.47 14.29 -3.53
CA ALA A 16 -2.60 13.93 -4.38
C ALA A 16 -2.21 13.08 -5.63
N ALA A 17 -0.92 12.85 -5.92
CA ALA A 17 -0.48 12.02 -7.03
C ALA A 17 0.93 11.47 -6.72
N GLY A 18 1.13 10.20 -6.38
CA GLY A 18 0.24 9.08 -6.66
C GLY A 18 1.05 7.80 -6.75
N ARG A 19 1.94 7.53 -5.79
CA ARG A 19 2.59 6.24 -5.61
C ARG A 19 2.94 6.06 -4.13
N HIS A 20 2.39 5.03 -3.54
CA HIS A 20 2.66 4.59 -2.18
C HIS A 20 3.34 3.24 -2.25
N PHE A 21 4.35 3.03 -1.42
CA PHE A 21 5.02 1.74 -1.34
C PHE A 21 4.67 1.08 -0.02
N VAL A 22 4.12 -0.13 -0.08
CA VAL A 22 3.96 -1.00 1.08
C VAL A 22 5.04 -2.07 1.01
N VAL A 23 5.87 -2.13 2.04
CA VAL A 23 7.00 -3.06 2.15
C VAL A 23 6.68 -4.10 3.21
N HIS A 24 6.75 -5.37 2.86
CA HIS A 24 6.73 -6.47 3.82
C HIS A 24 8.16 -6.82 4.21
N THR A 25 8.51 -6.59 5.47
CA THR A 25 9.89 -6.69 5.97
C THR A 25 10.27 -8.09 6.48
N HIS A 26 9.30 -9.00 6.59
CA HIS A 26 9.55 -10.39 7.00
C HIS A 26 9.54 -11.36 5.81
N ASN A 27 10.03 -12.59 5.99
CA ASN A 27 10.00 -13.59 4.92
C ASN A 27 8.56 -14.12 4.74
N PRO A 28 8.05 -14.18 3.49
CA PRO A 28 8.68 -13.74 2.25
C PRO A 28 8.67 -12.20 2.09
N GLN A 29 9.82 -11.61 1.79
CA GLN A 29 9.94 -10.16 1.60
C GLN A 29 9.35 -9.77 0.24
N PHE A 30 8.70 -8.63 0.18
CA PHE A 30 8.24 -8.03 -1.08
C PHE A 30 7.92 -6.55 -0.91
N THR A 31 7.76 -5.86 -2.03
CA THR A 31 7.29 -4.47 -2.08
C THR A 31 6.12 -4.37 -3.04
N VAL A 32 5.11 -3.59 -2.67
CA VAL A 32 3.94 -3.28 -3.51
C VAL A 32 3.88 -1.79 -3.74
N GLU A 33 3.71 -1.40 -4.98
CA GLU A 33 3.38 -0.04 -5.38
C GLU A 33 1.86 0.09 -5.54
N LEU A 34 1.27 1.04 -4.81
CA LEU A 34 -0.16 1.32 -4.78
C LEU A 34 -0.43 2.78 -5.17
N THR A 35 -1.56 3.00 -5.83
CA THR A 35 -2.10 4.35 -6.03
C THR A 35 -3.50 4.44 -5.43
N PRO A 36 -3.94 5.62 -4.94
CA PRO A 36 -5.32 5.80 -4.54
C PRO A 36 -6.28 5.39 -5.67
N ASP A 37 -7.35 4.69 -5.31
CA ASP A 37 -8.46 4.44 -6.21
C ASP A 37 -9.32 5.71 -6.33
N ARG A 38 -9.27 6.35 -7.49
CA ARG A 38 -9.99 7.61 -7.76
C ARG A 38 -11.47 7.39 -8.07
N ASP A 39 -11.84 6.16 -8.38
CA ASP A 39 -13.21 5.78 -8.70
C ASP A 39 -13.98 5.38 -7.43
N ALA A 40 -13.27 5.02 -6.36
CA ALA A 40 -13.85 4.76 -5.05
C ALA A 40 -14.54 6.03 -4.44
N PRO A 41 -15.62 5.86 -3.67
CA PRO A 41 -16.34 6.97 -3.04
C PRO A 41 -15.48 7.87 -2.14
N ASP A 42 -14.48 7.30 -1.46
CA ASP A 42 -13.53 7.98 -0.58
C ASP A 42 -12.27 8.50 -1.31
N LYS A 43 -12.18 8.29 -2.63
CA LYS A 43 -11.05 8.66 -3.50
C LYS A 43 -9.70 8.05 -3.10
N VAL A 44 -9.72 7.02 -2.23
CA VAL A 44 -8.56 6.25 -1.79
C VAL A 44 -8.77 4.76 -2.06
N GLY A 45 -9.97 4.25 -1.77
CA GLY A 45 -10.36 2.84 -1.88
C GLY A 45 -9.37 1.90 -1.20
N GLY A 46 -9.35 0.64 -1.64
CA GLY A 46 -8.34 -0.36 -1.23
C GLY A 46 -6.92 -0.09 -1.77
N GLY A 47 -6.74 0.97 -2.56
CA GLY A 47 -5.56 1.21 -3.37
C GLY A 47 -5.46 0.27 -4.57
N VAL A 48 -5.12 0.83 -5.74
CA VAL A 48 -4.88 0.07 -6.97
C VAL A 48 -3.42 -0.36 -7.00
N ILE A 49 -3.19 -1.68 -7.00
CA ILE A 49 -1.85 -2.25 -7.17
C ILE A 49 -1.34 -1.92 -8.57
N LYS A 50 -0.18 -1.28 -8.66
CA LYS A 50 0.51 -1.00 -9.94
C LYS A 50 1.66 -1.94 -10.20
N ARG A 51 2.33 -2.40 -9.15
CA ARG A 51 3.51 -3.25 -9.26
C ARG A 51 3.72 -4.07 -7.99
N VAL A 52 4.12 -5.33 -8.17
CA VAL A 52 4.60 -6.19 -7.09
C VAL A 52 6.04 -6.54 -7.40
N CYS A 53 6.96 -6.22 -6.50
CA CYS A 53 8.36 -6.57 -6.57
C CYS A 53 8.62 -7.68 -5.55
N VAL A 54 8.92 -8.88 -6.03
CA VAL A 54 9.35 -10.01 -5.20
C VAL A 54 10.85 -10.30 -5.46
N PRO A 55 11.62 -10.71 -4.46
CA PRO A 55 12.97 -11.21 -4.66
C PRO A 55 12.97 -12.39 -5.65
N ASN A 56 13.98 -12.45 -6.52
CA ASN A 56 14.14 -13.54 -7.49
C ASN A 56 14.13 -14.89 -6.75
N SER A 57 13.08 -15.67 -6.97
CA SER A 57 13.10 -17.10 -6.68
C SER A 57 12.77 -17.82 -7.97
N TRP A 58 13.80 -18.42 -8.56
CA TRP A 58 13.66 -19.39 -9.66
C TRP A 58 12.61 -20.46 -9.31
N ALA A 59 12.47 -20.84 -8.04
CA ALA A 59 11.52 -21.84 -7.55
C ALA A 59 10.35 -21.26 -6.69
N GLY A 60 10.00 -19.99 -6.86
CA GLY A 60 9.06 -19.29 -5.97
C GLY A 60 7.62 -19.80 -6.00
N ASP A 61 7.10 -20.25 -4.85
CA ASP A 61 5.66 -20.42 -4.64
C ASP A 61 5.00 -19.04 -4.53
N TYR A 62 4.58 -18.50 -5.68
CA TYR A 62 3.88 -17.22 -5.77
C TYR A 62 2.55 -17.19 -5.00
N GLY A 63 1.97 -18.35 -4.68
CA GLY A 63 0.76 -18.46 -3.87
C GLY A 63 0.93 -17.93 -2.44
N LYS A 64 2.15 -17.98 -1.90
CA LYS A 64 2.47 -17.42 -0.57
C LYS A 64 2.31 -15.90 -0.50
N TYR A 65 2.49 -15.21 -1.63
CA TYR A 65 2.37 -13.76 -1.69
C TYR A 65 0.91 -13.30 -1.78
N ALA A 66 0.00 -14.10 -2.34
CA ALA A 66 -1.40 -13.70 -2.54
C ALA A 66 -2.08 -13.25 -1.24
N LYS A 67 -1.94 -14.03 -0.15
CA LYS A 67 -2.49 -13.67 1.17
C LYS A 67 -1.85 -12.39 1.73
N LEU A 68 -0.55 -12.22 1.51
CA LEU A 68 0.20 -11.06 2.00
C LEU A 68 -0.10 -9.79 1.19
N LEU A 69 -0.48 -9.92 -0.09
CA LEU A 69 -0.93 -8.80 -0.92
C LEU A 69 -2.27 -8.23 -0.44
N THR A 70 -3.21 -9.09 -0.03
CA THR A 70 -4.46 -8.63 0.61
C THR A 70 -4.17 -7.86 1.90
N GLN A 71 -3.29 -8.39 2.76
CA GLN A 71 -2.88 -7.72 3.99
C GLN A 71 -2.15 -6.39 3.72
N ALA A 72 -1.37 -6.30 2.63
CA ALA A 72 -0.72 -5.07 2.22
C ALA A 72 -1.72 -3.97 1.81
N GLN A 73 -2.81 -4.33 1.12
CA GLN A 73 -3.89 -3.40 0.80
C GLN A 73 -4.66 -2.97 2.05
N GLU A 74 -5.01 -3.90 2.93
CA GLU A 74 -5.65 -3.58 4.23
C GLU A 74 -4.79 -2.63 5.06
N PHE A 75 -3.47 -2.88 5.10
CA PHE A 75 -2.52 -2.00 5.76
C PHE A 75 -2.42 -0.63 5.07
N PHE A 76 -2.47 -0.57 3.74
CA PHE A 76 -2.47 0.69 3.00
C PHE A 76 -3.66 1.57 3.38
N VAL A 77 -4.86 0.99 3.46
CA VAL A 77 -6.09 1.68 3.90
C VAL A 77 -5.95 2.13 5.36
N ALA A 78 -5.53 1.24 6.25
CA ALA A 78 -5.44 1.53 7.68
C ALA A 78 -4.36 2.58 8.02
N SER A 79 -3.27 2.63 7.24
CA SER A 79 -2.16 3.58 7.42
C SER A 79 -2.41 4.95 6.78
N GLY A 80 -3.33 5.03 5.81
CA GLY A 80 -3.80 6.28 5.25
C GLY A 80 -4.74 6.95 6.23
N GLY A 81 -4.18 7.71 7.18
CA GLY A 81 -4.97 8.50 8.14
C GLY A 81 -6.15 9.17 7.44
N GLY A 82 -7.32 9.08 8.07
CA GLY A 82 -8.61 9.54 7.52
C GLY A 82 -8.57 10.96 6.96
N PRO A 83 -9.64 11.37 6.24
CA PRO A 83 -9.65 12.57 5.42
C PRO A 83 -9.02 13.74 6.16
N ALA A 84 -7.95 14.30 5.60
CA ALA A 84 -7.23 15.42 6.19
C ALA A 84 -8.25 16.49 6.60
N PRO A 85 -8.23 16.99 7.85
CA PRO A 85 -9.16 18.02 8.28
C PRO A 85 -9.03 19.20 7.31
N LYS A 86 -10.14 19.56 6.66
CA LYS A 86 -10.23 20.76 5.82
C LYS A 86 -9.67 21.90 6.66
N ARG A 87 -8.49 22.40 6.30
CA ARG A 87 -7.99 23.67 6.82
C ARG A 87 -9.02 24.72 6.42
N LEU A 88 -9.84 25.14 7.38
CA LEU A 88 -10.65 26.34 7.25
C LEU A 88 -9.64 27.49 7.09
N GLN A 89 -9.49 27.97 5.86
CA GLN A 89 -8.87 29.27 5.61
C GLN A 89 -9.91 30.31 6.03
N GLY A 90 -9.62 30.97 7.15
CA GLY A 90 -10.26 32.23 7.55
C GLY A 90 -9.32 33.38 7.28
#